data_AF-A0A662HDV4-F1
#
_entry.id   AF-A0A662HDV4-F1
#
_cell.length_a   1.000
_cell.length_b   1.000
_cell.length_c   1.000
_cell.angle_alpha   90.00
_cell.angle_beta   90.00
_cell.angle_gamma   90.00
#
_symmetry.space_group_name_H-M   'P 1'
#
loop_
_entity.id
_entity.type
_entity.pdbx_description
1 polymer ?
#
loop_
_entity_poly.entity_id
_entity_poly.type
_entity_poly.pdbx_seq_one_letter_code
_entity_poly.pdbx_strand_id
1 'polypeptide(L)'
;MGKAAKIRLFREKIIIESEKRIIEELAKDIREGEVLRGRSGQALIYQGELEDLLNHLKEMGLDENDIEIKYEHVSFKEFLKALRKGKRGLLVCPVCGSKNIKIMPYTGWLLPSTYMCEDCGYIGYLVLEVDEYDKD
;
A
#
# COMPACT_ATOMS: atom_id res chain seq x y z
N MET A 1 -14.42 -25.18 -14.59
CA MET A 1 -14.39 -23.85 -15.25
C MET A 1 -13.43 -22.97 -14.46
N GLY A 2 -12.53 -22.26 -15.14
CA GLY A 2 -11.59 -21.35 -14.47
C GLY A 2 -12.29 -20.05 -14.05
N LYS A 3 -11.72 -19.35 -13.06
CA LYS A 3 -12.18 -18.03 -12.63
C LYS A 3 -12.13 -17.03 -13.80
N ALA A 4 -13.20 -16.27 -14.02
CA ALA A 4 -13.32 -15.31 -15.12
C ALA A 4 -12.58 -14.00 -14.85
N ALA A 5 -12.41 -13.63 -13.58
CA ALA A 5 -11.62 -12.46 -13.16
C ALA A 5 -10.72 -12.79 -11.97
N LYS A 6 -9.49 -12.28 -12.01
CA LYS A 6 -8.53 -12.36 -10.90
C LYS A 6 -8.22 -10.95 -10.42
N ILE A 7 -8.53 -10.65 -9.17
CA ILE A 7 -8.27 -9.37 -8.53
C ILE A 7 -7.07 -9.53 -7.61
N ARG A 8 -6.08 -8.64 -7.75
CA ARG A 8 -4.89 -8.57 -6.90
C ARG A 8 -4.87 -7.21 -6.22
N LEU A 9 -4.79 -7.23 -4.89
CA LEU A 9 -4.72 -6.03 -4.07
C LEU A 9 -3.24 -5.76 -3.77
N PHE A 10 -2.73 -4.64 -4.27
CA PHE A 10 -1.32 -4.26 -4.15
C PHE A 10 -1.20 -2.82 -3.64
N ARG A 11 -0.95 -2.67 -2.33
CA ARG A 11 -0.99 -1.36 -1.63
C ARG A 11 -2.37 -0.70 -1.82
N GLU A 12 -2.42 0.53 -2.32
CA GLU A 12 -3.66 1.28 -2.64
C GLU A 12 -4.17 0.98 -4.07
N LYS A 13 -3.52 0.07 -4.80
CA LYS A 13 -3.89 -0.25 -6.19
C LYS A 13 -4.61 -1.59 -6.27
N ILE A 14 -5.65 -1.64 -7.09
CA ILE A 14 -6.39 -2.86 -7.38
C ILE A 14 -6.08 -3.26 -8.82
N ILE A 15 -5.52 -4.45 -9.00
CA ILE A 15 -5.16 -4.98 -10.33
C ILE A 15 -6.15 -6.06 -10.70
N ILE A 16 -6.78 -5.93 -11.86
CA ILE A 16 -7.79 -6.87 -12.34
C ILE A 16 -7.26 -7.53 -13.60
N GLU A 17 -7.04 -8.84 -13.57
CA GLU A 17 -6.64 -9.63 -14.72
C GLU A 17 -7.87 -10.43 -15.20
N SER A 18 -8.27 -10.21 -16.46
CA SER A 18 -9.42 -10.91 -17.04
C SER A 18 -9.29 -11.00 -18.56
N GLU A 19 -10.30 -11.61 -19.19
CA GLU A 19 -10.45 -11.61 -20.64
C GLU A 19 -10.57 -10.18 -21.17
N LYS A 20 -10.08 -9.98 -22.40
CA LYS A 20 -10.07 -8.68 -23.08
C LYS A 20 -11.43 -7.97 -23.05
N ARG A 21 -12.52 -8.71 -23.32
CA ARG A 21 -13.87 -8.13 -23.39
C ARG A 21 -14.30 -7.50 -22.06
N ILE A 22 -14.04 -8.19 -20.95
CA ILE A 22 -14.40 -7.74 -19.60
C ILE A 22 -13.60 -6.50 -19.23
N ILE A 23 -12.28 -6.50 -19.50
CA ILE A 23 -11.43 -5.34 -19.21
C ILE A 23 -11.81 -4.12 -20.06
N GLU A 24 -12.14 -4.31 -21.34
CA GLU A 24 -12.59 -3.22 -22.22
C GLU A 24 -13.95 -2.65 -21.82
N GLU A 25 -14.80 -3.44 -21.16
CA GLU A 25 -16.10 -2.99 -20.64
C GLU A 25 -15.90 -2.23 -19.32
N LEU A 26 -15.11 -2.77 -18.38
CA LEU A 26 -14.72 -2.05 -17.15
C LEU A 26 -14.05 -0.70 -17.42
N ALA A 27 -13.15 -0.65 -18.41
CA ALA A 27 -12.40 0.55 -18.74
C ALA A 27 -13.27 1.69 -19.30
N LYS A 28 -14.53 1.42 -19.71
CA LYS A 28 -15.47 2.46 -20.14
C LYS A 28 -16.13 3.16 -18.96
N ASP A 29 -16.39 2.43 -17.89
CA ASP A 29 -17.13 2.93 -16.74
C ASP A 29 -16.20 3.54 -15.67
N ILE A 30 -14.92 3.16 -15.71
CA ILE A 30 -13.91 3.60 -14.74
C ILE A 30 -13.13 4.81 -15.26
N ARG A 31 -13.20 5.94 -14.55
CA ARG A 31 -12.48 7.20 -14.88
C ARG A 31 -10.99 7.20 -14.53
N GLU A 32 -10.54 6.32 -13.63
CA GLU A 32 -9.20 6.33 -13.02
C GLU A 32 -8.45 4.99 -13.24
N GLY A 33 -8.54 4.46 -14.46
CA GLY A 33 -8.00 3.14 -14.82
C GLY A 33 -6.89 3.18 -15.87
N GLU A 34 -5.74 2.57 -15.60
CA GLU A 34 -4.71 2.30 -16.63
C GLU A 34 -4.83 0.85 -17.12
N VAL A 35 -5.09 0.67 -18.42
CA VAL A 35 -5.17 -0.66 -19.05
C VAL A 35 -3.77 -1.10 -19.48
N LEU A 36 -3.28 -2.19 -18.90
CA LEU A 36 -2.04 -2.87 -19.30
C LEU A 36 -2.34 -4.07 -20.22
N ARG A 37 -1.61 -4.17 -21.32
CA ARG A 37 -1.74 -5.29 -22.28
C ARG A 37 -0.72 -6.38 -21.98
N GLY A 38 -1.18 -7.59 -21.63
CA GLY A 38 -0.36 -8.79 -21.47
C GLY A 38 -0.40 -9.71 -22.69
N ARG A 39 0.40 -10.80 -22.67
CA ARG A 39 0.46 -11.79 -23.78
C ARG A 39 -0.76 -12.73 -23.86
N SER A 40 -1.55 -12.87 -22.80
CA SER A 40 -2.65 -13.85 -22.68
C SER A 40 -3.94 -13.27 -22.07
N GLY A 41 -4.02 -11.94 -21.94
CA GLY A 41 -5.13 -11.22 -21.29
C GLY A 41 -4.82 -9.74 -21.14
N GLN A 42 -5.78 -8.97 -20.64
CA GLN A 42 -5.58 -7.57 -20.27
C GLN A 42 -5.62 -7.45 -18.74
N ALA A 43 -4.90 -6.46 -18.21
CA ALA A 43 -4.98 -6.09 -16.81
C ALA A 43 -5.44 -4.64 -16.68
N LEU A 44 -6.32 -4.34 -15.73
CA LEU A 44 -6.71 -2.97 -15.38
C LEU A 44 -6.12 -2.63 -14.01
N ILE A 45 -5.38 -1.52 -13.94
CA ILE A 45 -5.00 -0.91 -12.67
C ILE A 45 -6.09 0.08 -12.31
N TYR A 46 -6.87 -0.22 -11.28
CA TYR A 46 -7.94 0.60 -10.73
C TYR A 46 -7.45 1.34 -9.49
N GLN A 47 -7.73 2.65 -9.44
CA GLN A 47 -7.35 3.55 -8.33
C GLN A 47 -8.59 4.03 -7.56
N GLY A 48 -9.47 3.11 -7.14
CA GLY A 48 -10.65 3.43 -6.32
C GLY A 48 -10.97 2.35 -5.30
N GLU A 49 -12.13 2.46 -4.65
CA GLU A 49 -12.54 1.52 -3.60
C GLU A 49 -12.88 0.13 -4.15
N LEU A 50 -12.45 -0.92 -3.44
CA LEU A 50 -12.70 -2.31 -3.85
C LEU A 50 -14.20 -2.61 -3.96
N GLU A 51 -15.01 -2.02 -3.09
CA GLU A 51 -16.44 -2.26 -3.03
C GLU A 51 -17.16 -1.74 -4.28
N ASP A 52 -16.78 -0.55 -4.77
CA ASP A 52 -17.29 0.00 -6.02
C ASP A 52 -16.96 -0.89 -7.21
N LEU A 53 -15.74 -1.42 -7.25
CA LEU A 53 -15.31 -2.35 -8.28
C LEU A 53 -16.12 -3.65 -8.25
N LEU A 54 -16.33 -4.23 -7.06
CA LEU A 54 -17.10 -5.46 -6.91
C LEU A 54 -18.55 -5.27 -7.36
N ASN A 55 -19.14 -4.09 -7.12
CA ASN A 55 -20.47 -3.76 -7.60
C ASN A 55 -20.55 -3.71 -9.13
N HIS A 56 -19.58 -3.06 -9.79
CA HIS A 56 -19.52 -3.03 -11.26
C HIS A 56 -19.39 -4.44 -11.86
N LEU A 57 -18.54 -5.29 -11.27
CA LEU A 57 -18.38 -6.68 -11.72
C LEU A 57 -19.69 -7.48 -11.59
N LYS A 58 -20.43 -7.27 -10.50
CA LYS A 58 -21.76 -7.88 -10.30
C LYS A 58 -22.77 -7.42 -11.33
N GLU A 59 -22.79 -6.13 -11.66
CA GLU A 59 -23.66 -5.57 -12.72
C GLU A 59 -23.36 -6.16 -14.10
N MET A 60 -22.10 -6.55 -14.34
CA MET A 60 -21.67 -7.27 -15.54
C MET A 60 -21.99 -8.78 -15.52
N GLY A 61 -22.62 -9.28 -14.45
CA GLY A 61 -23.01 -10.68 -14.29
C GLY A 61 -21.90 -11.61 -13.81
N LEU A 62 -20.81 -11.07 -13.25
CA LEU A 62 -19.77 -11.85 -12.58
C LEU A 62 -20.08 -11.95 -11.09
N ASP A 63 -20.29 -13.17 -10.60
CA ASP A 63 -20.57 -13.39 -9.18
C ASP A 63 -19.31 -13.81 -8.39
N GLU A 64 -19.45 -14.00 -7.09
CA GLU A 64 -18.33 -14.32 -6.18
C GLU A 64 -17.60 -15.63 -6.58
N ASN A 65 -18.29 -16.56 -7.25
CA ASN A 65 -17.71 -17.80 -7.75
C ASN A 65 -16.85 -17.57 -9.00
N ASP A 66 -17.02 -16.46 -9.70
CA ASP A 66 -16.25 -16.10 -10.91
C ASP A 66 -14.99 -15.31 -10.59
N ILE A 67 -14.87 -14.79 -9.37
CA ILE A 67 -13.81 -13.88 -8.93
C ILE A 67 -12.81 -14.60 -8.00
N GLU A 68 -11.52 -14.43 -8.26
CA GLU A 68 -10.43 -14.84 -7.36
C GLU A 68 -9.73 -13.59 -6.82
N ILE A 69 -9.81 -13.35 -5.50
CA ILE A 69 -9.14 -12.21 -4.85
C ILE A 69 -7.84 -12.67 -4.19
N LYS A 70 -6.73 -12.01 -4.49
CA LYS A 70 -5.42 -12.23 -3.86
C LYS A 70 -4.94 -10.96 -3.19
N TYR A 71 -4.65 -11.07 -1.90
CA TYR A 71 -3.96 -10.03 -1.15
C TYR A 71 -2.46 -10.23 -1.34
N GLU A 72 -1.80 -9.29 -2.01
CA GLU A 72 -0.35 -9.25 -2.00
C GLU A 72 0.10 -8.49 -0.77
N HIS A 73 0.54 -9.24 0.23
CA HIS A 73 1.24 -8.66 1.35
C HIS A 73 2.50 -7.96 0.83
N VAL A 74 2.68 -6.69 1.22
CA VAL A 74 3.97 -6.03 1.13
C VAL A 74 4.95 -6.93 1.87
N SER A 75 5.93 -7.47 1.14
CA SER A 75 6.94 -8.36 1.71
C SER A 75 7.52 -7.71 2.96
N PHE A 76 7.68 -8.48 4.04
CA PHE A 76 8.35 -8.02 5.26
C PHE A 76 9.71 -7.37 4.95
N LYS A 77 10.39 -7.83 3.89
CA LYS A 77 11.64 -7.24 3.38
C LYS A 77 11.45 -5.81 2.82
N GLU A 78 10.35 -5.52 2.15
CA GLU A 78 10.00 -4.18 1.64
C GLU A 78 9.62 -3.24 2.78
N PHE A 79 8.88 -3.73 3.78
CA PHE A 79 8.59 -3.01 5.01
C PHE A 79 9.87 -2.64 5.77
N LEU A 80 10.78 -3.61 5.97
CA LEU A 80 12.07 -3.37 6.60
C LEU A 80 12.97 -2.40 5.79
N LYS A 81 12.89 -2.41 4.45
CA LYS A 81 13.61 -1.43 3.61
C LYS A 81 13.06 -0.02 3.78
N ALA A 82 11.75 0.16 3.84
CA ALA A 82 11.13 1.46 4.04
C ALA A 82 11.55 2.08 5.39
N LEU A 83 11.64 1.24 6.43
CA LEU A 83 12.12 1.64 7.75
C LEU A 83 13.63 1.89 7.84
N ARG A 84 14.42 1.36 6.88
CA ARG A 84 15.89 1.47 6.87
C ARG A 84 16.39 2.75 6.18
N LYS A 85 15.53 3.49 5.47
CA LYS A 85 15.88 4.83 4.94
C LYS A 85 15.80 5.85 6.09
N GLY A 86 16.89 5.96 6.83
CA GLY A 86 17.06 6.95 7.88
C GLY A 86 18.54 7.15 8.18
N LYS A 87 19.21 7.99 7.38
CA LYS A 87 20.56 8.46 7.68
C LYS A 87 20.58 9.97 7.46
N ARG A 88 20.69 10.70 8.59
CA ARG A 88 21.05 12.12 8.76
C ARG A 88 19.92 13.14 8.99
N GLY A 89 18.70 12.73 9.31
CA GLY A 89 17.66 13.65 9.77
C GLY A 89 17.64 13.86 11.29
N LEU A 90 17.22 15.03 11.74
CA LEU A 90 16.86 15.28 13.13
C LEU A 90 15.54 14.55 13.43
N LEU A 91 15.50 13.75 14.50
CA LEU A 91 14.31 12.99 14.88
C LEU A 91 13.31 13.86 15.65
N VAL A 92 12.06 13.83 15.22
CA VAL A 92 10.96 14.61 15.78
C VAL A 92 9.78 13.70 16.12
N CYS A 93 9.14 13.94 17.26
CA CYS A 93 7.95 13.24 17.70
C CYS A 93 6.79 13.48 16.72
N PRO A 94 6.15 12.43 16.18
CA PRO A 94 5.01 12.60 15.26
C PRO A 94 3.75 13.09 15.98
N VAL A 95 3.69 12.99 17.31
CA VAL A 95 2.52 13.38 18.10
C VAL A 95 2.59 14.86 18.52
N CYS A 96 3.74 15.30 19.05
CA CYS A 96 3.85 16.62 19.66
C CYS A 96 4.91 17.53 19.03
N GLY A 97 5.69 17.05 18.05
CA GLY A 97 6.76 17.82 17.43
C GLY A 97 8.03 18.00 18.28
N SER A 98 8.11 17.36 19.46
CA SER A 98 9.33 17.42 20.29
C SER A 98 10.51 16.73 19.63
N LYS A 99 11.71 17.28 19.84
CA LYS A 99 13.00 16.69 19.45
C LYS A 99 13.57 15.76 20.53
N ASN A 100 12.91 15.68 21.69
CA ASN A 100 13.36 14.92 22.85
C ASN A 100 12.97 13.43 22.72
N ILE A 101 13.58 12.78 21.72
CA ILE A 101 13.32 11.39 21.34
C ILE A 101 14.48 10.50 21.79
N LYS A 102 14.16 9.40 22.49
CA LYS A 102 15.09 8.33 22.86
C LYS A 102 14.77 7.03 22.14
N ILE A 103 15.82 6.32 21.71
CA ILE A 103 15.69 4.94 21.26
C ILE A 103 15.66 4.03 22.48
N MET A 104 14.65 3.18 22.60
CA MET A 104 14.53 2.25 23.72
C MET A 104 15.58 1.13 23.59
N PRO A 105 16.41 0.89 24.64
CA PRO A 105 17.37 -0.21 24.63
C PRO A 105 16.65 -1.57 24.51
N TYR A 106 17.31 -2.55 23.90
CA TYR A 106 16.81 -3.91 23.65
C TYR A 106 15.70 -4.06 22.59
N THR A 107 15.39 -3.00 21.85
CA THR A 107 14.58 -3.05 20.61
C THR A 107 15.53 -3.01 19.41
N GLY A 108 15.44 -3.96 18.46
CA GLY A 108 16.30 -3.90 17.27
C GLY A 108 16.83 -5.23 16.68
N TRP A 109 16.74 -6.37 17.37
CA TRP A 109 17.30 -7.62 16.82
C TRP A 109 16.39 -8.21 15.72
N LEU A 110 15.06 -8.17 15.92
CA LEU A 110 14.06 -8.68 14.97
C LEU A 110 13.09 -7.59 14.49
N LEU A 111 12.77 -6.63 15.36
CA LEU A 111 11.86 -5.52 15.07
C LEU A 111 12.64 -4.20 14.95
N PRO A 112 12.08 -3.19 14.28
CA PRO A 112 12.67 -1.85 14.22
C PRO A 112 12.88 -1.26 15.61
N SER A 113 13.79 -0.30 15.73
CA SER A 113 13.98 0.46 16.97
C SER A 113 12.66 1.12 17.39
N THR A 114 12.30 0.97 18.66
CA THR A 114 11.18 1.69 19.26
C THR A 114 11.70 3.02 19.81
N TYR A 115 10.99 4.10 19.50
CA TYR A 115 11.28 5.45 19.94
C TYR A 115 10.32 5.86 21.05
N MET A 116 10.84 6.59 22.04
CA MET A 116 10.10 7.18 23.14
C MET A 116 10.27 8.70 23.13
N CYS A 117 9.18 9.45 23.17
CA CYS A 117 9.20 10.89 23.40
C CYS A 117 9.13 11.19 24.90
N GLU A 118 10.14 11.85 25.45
CA GLU A 118 10.16 12.17 26.89
C GLU A 118 9.17 13.29 27.26
N ASP A 119 8.76 14.11 26.30
CA ASP A 119 7.85 15.24 26.58
C ASP A 119 6.37 14.86 26.59
N CYS A 120 5.91 13.97 25.69
CA CYS A 120 4.49 13.59 25.60
C CYS A 120 4.21 12.10 25.86
N GLY A 121 5.24 11.30 26.09
CA GLY A 121 5.09 9.86 26.38
C GLY A 121 4.74 8.98 25.16
N TYR A 122 4.89 9.49 23.93
CA TYR A 122 4.74 8.66 22.72
C TYR A 122 5.73 7.48 22.76
N ILE A 123 5.28 6.26 22.46
CA ILE A 123 6.10 5.06 22.30
C ILE A 123 5.70 4.36 20.99
N GLY A 124 6.62 4.22 20.04
CA GLY A 124 6.33 3.54 18.77
C GLY A 124 7.50 3.50 17.79
N TYR A 125 7.27 2.90 16.63
CA TYR A 125 8.31 2.68 15.61
C TYR A 125 8.47 3.84 14.62
N LEU A 126 7.64 4.89 14.74
CA LEU A 126 7.61 6.00 13.80
C LEU A 126 8.19 7.26 14.44
N VAL A 127 9.05 7.92 13.68
CA VAL A 127 9.60 9.25 13.98
C VAL A 127 9.55 10.06 12.70
N LEU A 128 9.38 11.37 12.84
CA LEU A 128 9.54 12.29 11.72
C LEU A 128 11.04 12.59 11.60
N GLU A 129 11.62 12.30 10.45
CA GLU A 129 12.95 12.80 10.10
C GLU A 129 12.78 14.14 9.40
N VAL A 130 13.35 15.19 9.98
CA VAL A 130 13.44 16.50 9.32
C VAL A 130 14.88 16.74 8.89
N ASP A 131 15.05 17.14 7.64
CA ASP A 131 16.34 17.62 7.15
C ASP A 131 16.62 18.96 7.84
N GLU A 132 17.84 19.11 8.40
CA GLU A 132 18.34 20.45 8.68
C GLU A 132 18.59 21.11 7.32
N TYR A 133 17.69 22.00 6.91
CA TYR A 133 18.01 22.91 5.81
C TYR A 133 19.25 23.70 6.24
N ASP A 134 20.35 23.51 5.50
CA ASP A 134 21.56 24.32 5.60
C ASP A 134 21.14 25.80 5.68
N LYS A 135 21.41 26.42 6.83
CA LYS A 135 21.41 27.88 6.92
C LYS A 135 22.65 28.37 6.19
N ASP A 136 22.43 29.02 5.06
CA ASP A 136 23.29 29.97 4.33
C ASP A 136 24.80 29.65 4.20
#